data_AF-A0A6J4U0C7-F1
#
_entry.id   AF-A0A6J4U0C7-F1
#
_cell.length_a   1.000
_cell.length_b   1.000
_cell.length_c   1.000
_cell.angle_alpha   90.00
_cell.angle_beta   90.00
_cell.angle_gamma   90.00
#
_symmetry.space_group_name_H-M   'P 1'
#
loop_
_entity.id
_entity.type
_entity.pdbx_description
1 polymer ?
#
loop_
_entity_poly.entity_id
_entity_poly.type
_entity_poly.pdbx_seq_one_letter_code
_entity_poly.pdbx_strand_id
1 'polypeptide(L)'
;MDAGARPHPIRPREATVRVLVSFEDVRGVYGEAIARALGELRPGLEVRTAPLSGIGRELRLFDPHVVVCSQPNGERPGGRGAWVQVPTDDETGDEGRPARLCLGGERWDTEGPTLEEILDVIDETSRRLRETGLAGTC
;
A
#
# COMPACT_ATOMS: atom_id res chain seq x y z
N MET A 1 44.24 -17.94 -17.77
CA MET A 1 44.18 -17.84 -16.31
C MET A 1 43.35 -16.61 -15.98
N ASP A 2 42.39 -16.80 -15.09
CA ASP A 2 41.07 -16.15 -15.02
C ASP A 2 41.04 -14.61 -15.04
N ALA A 3 40.11 -14.08 -15.83
CA ALA A 3 39.78 -12.69 -15.95
C ALA A 3 38.96 -12.24 -14.73
N GLY A 4 39.40 -11.16 -14.08
CA GLY A 4 38.70 -10.55 -12.95
C GLY A 4 37.21 -10.37 -13.23
N ALA A 5 36.40 -11.09 -12.46
CA ALA A 5 34.95 -10.97 -12.44
C ALA A 5 34.60 -9.51 -12.11
N ARG A 6 34.14 -8.77 -13.13
CA ARG A 6 33.55 -7.46 -12.93
C ARG A 6 32.27 -7.66 -12.11
N PRO A 7 32.08 -7.00 -10.96
CA PRO A 7 30.79 -7.01 -10.30
C PRO A 7 29.77 -6.49 -11.30
N HIS A 8 28.79 -7.32 -11.64
CA HIS A 8 27.68 -6.90 -12.46
C HIS A 8 26.96 -5.78 -11.72
N PRO A 9 26.73 -4.60 -12.35
CA PRO A 9 25.85 -3.63 -11.73
C PRO A 9 24.52 -4.34 -11.54
N ILE A 10 24.07 -4.44 -10.29
CA ILE A 10 22.69 -4.78 -9.97
C ILE A 10 21.90 -3.70 -10.70
N ARG A 11 21.33 -4.03 -11.87
CA ARG A 11 20.35 -3.15 -12.50
C ARG A 11 19.30 -2.93 -11.41
N PRO A 12 18.92 -1.69 -11.07
CA PRO A 12 17.74 -1.53 -10.23
C PRO A 12 16.65 -2.29 -10.98
N ARG A 13 16.15 -3.39 -10.42
CA ARG A 13 14.81 -3.87 -10.77
C ARG A 13 14.00 -2.59 -10.72
N GLU A 14 13.39 -2.17 -11.83
CA GLU A 14 12.36 -1.15 -11.77
C GLU A 14 11.45 -1.59 -10.62
N ALA A 15 11.52 -0.89 -9.49
CA ALA A 15 11.03 -1.42 -8.24
C ALA A 15 9.51 -1.41 -8.34
N THR A 16 8.95 -2.53 -8.81
CA THR A 16 7.53 -2.74 -8.97
C THR A 16 6.87 -2.42 -7.63
N VAL A 17 5.96 -1.45 -7.63
CA VAL A 17 5.31 -1.05 -6.40
C VAL A 17 4.32 -2.13 -5.99
N ARG A 18 4.62 -2.76 -4.85
CA ARG A 18 3.81 -3.76 -4.18
C ARG A 18 2.69 -3.11 -3.37
N VAL A 19 1.45 -3.41 -3.71
CA VAL A 19 0.24 -2.90 -3.06
C VAL A 19 -0.53 -4.05 -2.45
N LEU A 20 -0.78 -3.98 -1.15
CA LEU A 20 -1.65 -4.92 -0.44
C LEU A 20 -3.01 -4.28 -0.21
N VAL A 21 -4.09 -4.95 -0.60
CA VAL A 21 -5.46 -4.53 -0.36
C VAL A 21 -6.10 -5.49 0.64
N SER A 22 -6.62 -4.97 1.75
CA SER A 22 -7.13 -5.81 2.84
C SER A 22 -8.37 -5.26 3.54
N PHE A 23 -9.45 -6.04 3.49
CA PHE A 23 -10.76 -5.72 4.02
C PHE A 23 -11.31 -6.89 4.83
N GLU A 24 -12.34 -6.67 5.64
CA GLU A 24 -13.06 -7.75 6.33
C GLU A 24 -13.61 -8.76 5.30
N ASP A 25 -13.73 -10.04 5.68
CA ASP A 25 -14.20 -11.09 4.77
C ASP A 25 -15.59 -10.76 4.18
N VAL A 26 -16.47 -10.18 4.98
CA VAL A 26 -17.81 -9.73 4.57
C VAL A 26 -17.78 -8.57 3.55
N ARG A 27 -16.66 -7.85 3.47
CA ARG A 27 -16.40 -6.75 2.53
C ARG A 27 -15.31 -7.07 1.51
N GLY A 28 -14.96 -8.34 1.32
CA GLY A 28 -13.92 -8.77 0.38
C GLY A 28 -14.13 -8.26 -1.05
N VAL A 29 -15.39 -8.11 -1.47
CA VAL A 29 -15.75 -7.56 -2.80
C VAL A 29 -15.22 -6.14 -3.02
N TYR A 30 -15.18 -5.29 -1.98
CA TYR A 30 -14.60 -3.94 -2.08
C TYR A 30 -13.09 -4.02 -2.33
N GLY A 31 -12.39 -4.87 -1.55
CA GLY A 31 -10.96 -5.09 -1.73
C GLY A 31 -10.62 -5.64 -3.11
N GLU A 32 -11.42 -6.58 -3.62
CA GLU A 32 -11.26 -7.12 -4.98
C GLU A 32 -11.50 -6.06 -6.07
N ALA A 33 -12.54 -5.24 -5.92
CA ALA A 33 -12.85 -4.17 -6.86
C ALA A 33 -11.72 -3.13 -6.93
N ILE A 34 -11.20 -2.71 -5.79
CA ILE A 34 -10.05 -1.79 -5.71
C ILE A 34 -8.82 -2.45 -6.35
N ALA A 35 -8.48 -3.68 -5.96
CA ALA A 35 -7.30 -4.36 -6.49
C ALA A 35 -7.36 -4.52 -8.02
N ARG A 36 -8.53 -4.86 -8.56
CA ARG A 36 -8.76 -4.94 -10.00
C ARG A 36 -8.56 -3.58 -10.68
N ALA A 37 -9.16 -2.52 -10.15
CA ALA A 37 -9.03 -1.18 -10.70
C ALA A 37 -7.57 -0.69 -10.70
N LEU A 38 -6.82 -0.97 -9.63
CA LEU A 38 -5.40 -0.64 -9.55
C LEU A 38 -4.57 -1.38 -10.62
N GLY A 39 -4.81 -2.68 -10.79
CA GLY A 39 -4.13 -3.47 -11.82
C GLY A 39 -4.45 -3.02 -13.25
N GLU A 40 -5.69 -2.61 -13.51
CA GLU A 40 -6.14 -2.08 -14.80
C GLU A 40 -5.52 -0.71 -15.10
N LEU A 41 -5.50 0.21 -14.13
CA LEU A 41 -5.08 1.59 -14.30
C LEU A 41 -3.56 1.80 -14.17
N ARG A 42 -2.86 0.87 -13.50
CA ARG A 42 -1.40 0.89 -13.33
C ARG A 42 -0.85 -0.55 -13.48
N PRO A 43 -0.68 -1.03 -14.72
CA PRO A 43 -0.22 -2.40 -15.01
C PRO A 43 1.17 -2.75 -14.45
N GLY A 44 1.95 -1.75 -14.04
CA GLY A 44 3.27 -1.92 -13.43
C GLY A 44 3.25 -2.16 -11.91
N LEU A 45 2.08 -2.32 -11.29
CA LEU A 45 1.94 -2.64 -9.87
C LEU A 45 1.92 -4.16 -9.63
N GLU A 46 2.49 -4.60 -8.52
CA GLU A 46 2.22 -5.93 -7.98
C GLU A 46 1.13 -5.78 -6.93
N VAL A 47 -0.10 -6.17 -7.26
CA VAL A 47 -1.25 -6.02 -6.36
C VAL A 47 -1.62 -7.38 -5.76
N ARG A 48 -1.81 -7.43 -4.44
CA ARG A 48 -2.34 -8.60 -3.73
C ARG A 48 -3.53 -8.24 -2.87
N THR A 49 -4.48 -9.16 -2.78
CA THR A 49 -5.60 -9.10 -1.84
C THR A 49 -5.37 -10.08 -0.70
N ALA A 50 -5.80 -9.72 0.50
CA ALA A 50 -5.86 -10.62 1.63
C ALA A 50 -6.98 -10.22 2.59
N PRO A 51 -7.62 -11.18 3.28
CA PRO A 51 -8.58 -10.84 4.32
C PRO A 51 -7.88 -10.08 5.45
N LEU A 52 -8.61 -9.21 6.13
CA LEU A 52 -8.08 -8.39 7.22
C LEU A 52 -7.46 -9.25 8.33
N SER A 53 -8.04 -10.42 8.61
CA SER A 53 -7.49 -11.42 9.54
C SER A 53 -6.08 -11.92 9.16
N GLY A 54 -5.73 -11.84 7.87
CA GLY A 54 -4.44 -12.24 7.31
C GLY A 54 -3.44 -11.11 7.12
N ILE A 55 -3.81 -9.84 7.36
CA ILE A 55 -3.00 -8.67 7.00
C ILE A 55 -1.57 -8.76 7.58
N GLY A 56 -1.44 -9.10 8.87
CA GLY A 56 -0.14 -9.18 9.55
C GLY A 56 0.82 -10.23 8.96
N ARG A 57 0.30 -11.28 8.33
CA ARG A 57 1.12 -12.27 7.61
C ARG A 57 1.63 -11.68 6.29
N GLU A 58 0.76 -11.04 5.53
CA GLU A 58 1.13 -10.44 4.24
C GLU A 58 2.07 -9.25 4.40
N LEU A 59 1.92 -8.44 5.46
CA LEU A 59 2.89 -7.38 5.77
C LEU A 59 4.32 -7.93 5.93
N ARG A 60 4.48 -9.17 6.40
CA ARG A 60 5.80 -9.83 6.54
C ARG A 60 6.26 -10.55 5.28
N LEU A 61 5.36 -11.28 4.61
CA LEU A 61 5.71 -12.15 3.47
C LEU A 61 5.78 -11.38 2.15
N PHE A 62 4.81 -10.49 1.96
CA PHE A 62 4.70 -9.68 0.75
C PHE A 62 5.51 -8.39 0.87
N ASP A 63 5.69 -7.88 2.09
CA ASP A 63 6.47 -6.66 2.38
C ASP A 63 6.00 -5.46 1.53
N PRO A 64 4.71 -5.10 1.59
CA PRO A 64 4.12 -4.11 0.70
C PRO A 64 4.71 -2.72 0.90
N HIS A 65 4.76 -1.95 -0.20
CA HIS A 65 5.10 -0.54 -0.13
C HIS A 65 3.87 0.31 0.19
N VAL A 66 2.70 -0.10 -0.27
CA VAL A 66 1.41 0.55 -0.01
C VAL A 66 0.43 -0.48 0.54
N VAL A 67 -0.29 -0.11 1.60
CA VAL A 67 -1.40 -0.88 2.16
C VAL A 67 -2.68 -0.08 2.00
N VAL A 68 -3.71 -0.67 1.38
CA VAL A 68 -5.07 -0.12 1.31
C VAL A 68 -5.94 -0.99 2.21
N CYS A 69 -6.50 -0.42 3.28
CA CYS A 69 -7.16 -1.18 4.32
C CYS A 69 -8.42 -0.49 4.85
N SER A 70 -9.43 -1.27 5.25
CA SER A 70 -10.62 -0.72 5.92
C SER A 70 -10.30 -0.11 7.29
N GLN A 71 -9.28 -0.63 7.96
CA GLN A 71 -8.87 -0.22 9.29
C GLN A 71 -7.76 0.84 9.25
N PRO A 72 -7.73 1.76 10.24
CA PRO A 72 -6.60 2.67 10.39
C PRO A 72 -5.34 1.87 10.69
N ASN A 73 -4.20 2.43 10.33
CA ASN A 73 -2.92 1.86 10.70
C ASN A 73 -2.81 1.81 12.24
N GLY A 74 -2.68 0.61 12.80
CA GLY A 74 -2.55 0.38 14.24
C GLY A 74 -1.16 0.74 14.78
N GLU A 75 -0.86 0.36 16.02
CA GLU A 75 0.42 0.68 16.69
C GLU A 75 1.66 0.02 16.07
N ARG A 76 1.51 -0.86 15.08
CA ARG A 76 2.64 -1.48 14.37
C ARG A 76 2.69 -1.01 12.92
N PRO A 77 3.69 -0.20 12.55
CA PRO A 77 3.88 0.27 11.18
C PRO A 77 4.11 -0.91 10.24
N GLY A 78 3.06 -1.29 9.52
CA GLY A 78 3.07 -2.47 8.66
C GLY A 78 3.61 -2.21 7.26
N GLY A 79 3.54 -0.96 6.80
CA GLY A 79 3.89 -0.56 5.44
C GLY A 79 5.22 0.17 5.41
N ARG A 80 6.13 -0.23 4.53
CA ARG A 80 7.40 0.50 4.36
C ARG A 80 7.23 1.89 3.74
N GLY A 81 6.05 2.22 3.21
CA GLY A 81 5.82 3.44 2.45
C GLY A 81 4.54 4.17 2.79
N ALA A 82 3.39 3.58 2.47
CA ALA A 82 2.10 4.23 2.61
C ALA A 82 1.03 3.32 3.20
N TRP A 83 0.09 3.93 3.90
CA TRP A 83 -1.13 3.32 4.39
C TRP A 83 -2.32 4.20 4.02
N VAL A 84 -3.32 3.60 3.38
CA VAL A 84 -4.54 4.27 2.95
C VAL A 84 -5.71 3.59 3.66
N GLN A 85 -6.34 4.30 4.58
CA GLN A 85 -7.58 3.84 5.19
C GLN A 85 -8.75 4.12 4.25
N VAL A 86 -9.57 3.12 3.98
CA VAL A 86 -10.83 3.23 3.25
C VAL A 86 -11.96 2.86 4.21
N PRO A 87 -12.58 3.83 4.90
CA PRO A 87 -13.67 3.54 5.83
C PRO A 87 -14.79 2.79 5.12
N THR A 88 -15.42 1.89 5.86
CA THR A 88 -16.62 1.17 5.40
C THR A 88 -17.72 1.43 6.42
N ASP A 89 -18.95 1.62 5.94
CA ASP A 89 -20.04 2.26 6.68
C ASP A 89 -20.50 1.55 7.98
N ASP A 90 -20.06 0.32 8.28
CA ASP A 90 -20.66 -0.46 9.38
C ASP A 90 -19.80 -0.73 10.63
N GLU A 91 -18.49 -0.42 10.71
CA GLU A 91 -17.65 -1.01 11.77
C GLU A 91 -17.33 -0.12 12.97
N THR A 92 -17.74 1.14 12.99
CA THR A 92 -17.54 1.94 14.20
C THR A 92 -18.67 2.94 14.23
N GLY A 93 -19.35 3.09 15.38
CA GLY A 93 -20.28 4.21 15.63
C GLY A 93 -19.56 5.57 15.68
N ASP A 94 -18.58 5.74 14.81
CA ASP A 94 -17.73 6.89 14.49
C ASP A 94 -18.22 7.42 13.12
N GLU A 95 -19.55 7.52 12.95
CA GLU A 95 -20.18 8.25 11.86
C GLU A 95 -19.57 9.66 11.85
N GLY A 96 -18.70 9.93 10.87
CA GLY A 96 -18.01 11.22 10.72
C GLY A 96 -16.54 11.26 11.12
N ARG A 97 -15.89 10.14 11.46
CA ARG A 97 -14.42 10.14 11.65
C ARG A 97 -13.71 10.09 10.29
N PRO A 98 -12.79 11.03 9.99
CA PRO A 98 -12.11 11.03 8.70
C PRO A 98 -11.24 9.79 8.52
N ALA A 99 -11.18 9.31 7.27
CA ALA A 99 -10.21 8.35 6.80
C ALA A 99 -8.80 8.90 6.95
N ARG A 100 -7.87 8.07 7.42
CA ARG A 100 -6.45 8.45 7.55
C ARG A 100 -5.62 7.91 6.41
N LEU A 101 -4.87 8.81 5.81
CA LEU A 101 -3.79 8.46 4.90
C LEU A 101 -2.47 8.72 5.60
N CYS A 102 -1.50 7.86 5.31
CA CYS A 102 -0.14 8.01 5.75
C CYS A 102 0.82 7.72 4.60
N LEU A 103 1.82 8.56 4.41
CA LEU A 103 2.88 8.37 3.42
C LEU A 103 4.22 8.82 4.01
N GLY A 104 5.17 7.90 4.17
CA GLY A 104 6.49 8.21 4.69
C GLY A 104 6.47 8.90 6.05
N GLY A 105 5.48 8.57 6.91
CA GLY A 105 5.29 9.17 8.22
C GLY A 105 4.47 10.47 8.24
N GLU A 106 4.21 11.09 7.09
CA GLU A 106 3.26 12.20 6.97
C GLU A 106 1.83 11.66 6.99
N ARG A 107 0.94 12.26 7.79
CA ARG A 107 -0.43 11.80 7.99
C ARG A 107 -1.42 12.92 7.69
N TRP A 108 -2.49 12.59 6.98
CA TRP A 108 -3.59 13.53 6.72
C TRP A 108 -4.94 12.82 6.74
N ASP A 109 -5.98 13.62 6.97
CA ASP A 109 -7.36 13.19 7.11
C ASP A 109 -8.14 13.50 5.82
N THR A 110 -9.01 12.60 5.38
CA THR A 110 -9.96 12.79 4.27
C THR A 110 -11.33 12.21 4.63
N GLU A 111 -12.41 12.59 3.94
CA GLU A 111 -13.76 12.05 4.19
C GLU A 111 -13.90 10.57 3.78
N GLY A 112 -12.96 10.10 2.96
CA GLY A 112 -12.88 8.74 2.44
C GLY A 112 -12.14 8.83 1.10
N PRO A 113 -10.99 8.15 0.92
CA PRO A 113 -10.20 8.35 -0.29
C PRO A 113 -10.95 7.78 -1.50
N THR A 114 -11.08 8.62 -2.52
CA THR A 114 -11.47 8.22 -3.86
C THR A 114 -10.42 7.29 -4.48
N LEU A 115 -10.80 6.57 -5.54
CA LEU A 115 -9.85 5.75 -6.29
C LEU A 115 -8.68 6.60 -6.85
N GLU A 116 -8.95 7.85 -7.24
CA GLU A 116 -7.94 8.79 -7.73
C GLU A 116 -6.92 9.13 -6.64
N GLU A 117 -7.37 9.45 -5.42
CA GLU A 117 -6.47 9.70 -4.29
C GLU A 117 -5.63 8.47 -3.93
N ILE A 118 -6.20 7.25 -4.01
CA ILE A 118 -5.45 6.01 -3.83
C ILE A 118 -4.33 5.89 -4.88
N LEU A 119 -4.63 6.22 -6.15
CA LEU A 119 -3.65 6.18 -7.23
C LEU A 119 -2.55 7.23 -7.04
N ASP A 120 -2.89 8.44 -6.62
CA ASP A 120 -1.92 9.51 -6.35
C ASP A 120 -0.93 9.10 -5.27
N VAL A 121 -1.40 8.47 -4.19
CA VAL A 121 -0.54 7.94 -3.11
C VAL A 121 0.39 6.85 -3.64
N ILE A 122 -0.10 5.97 -4.51
CA ILE A 122 0.71 4.91 -5.13
C ILE A 122 1.77 5.51 -6.05
N ASP A 123 1.39 6.47 -6.89
CA ASP A 123 2.31 7.12 -7.83
C ASP A 123 3.38 7.92 -7.09
N GLU A 124 3.00 8.64 -6.03
CA GLU A 124 3.92 9.36 -5.16
C GLU A 124 4.86 8.40 -4.39
N THR A 125 4.34 7.27 -3.87
CA THR A 125 5.17 6.22 -3.26
C THR A 125 6.18 5.69 -4.26
N SER A 126 5.74 5.44 -5.50
CA SER A 126 6.60 4.99 -6.59
C SER A 126 7.69 6.01 -6.90
N ARG A 127 7.36 7.30 -6.89
CA ARG A 127 8.30 8.40 -7.11
C ARG A 127 9.34 8.48 -6.00
N ARG A 128 8.93 8.49 -4.72
CA ARG A 128 9.82 8.53 -3.55
C ARG A 128 10.75 7.33 -3.47
N LEU A 129 10.27 6.13 -3.83
CA LEU A 129 11.08 4.92 -3.93
C LEU A 129 12.20 5.04 -4.96
N ARG A 130 11.97 5.73 -6.08
CA ARG A 130 12.96 5.93 -7.14
C ARG A 130 13.98 7.03 -6.81
N GLU A 131 13.55 8.07 -6.10
CA GLU A 131 14.36 9.27 -5.89
C GLU A 131 15.32 9.18 -4.71
N THR A 132 14.90 8.66 -3.55
CA THR A 132 15.70 8.76 -2.31
C THR A 132 15.50 7.63 -1.29
N GLY A 133 14.57 6.70 -1.54
CA GLY A 133 14.12 5.74 -0.53
C GLY A 133 13.16 6.42 0.46
N LEU A 134 12.08 5.72 0.84
CA LEU A 134 11.07 6.29 1.75
C LEU A 134 11.68 6.57 3.12
N ALA A 135 11.80 7.85 3.47
CA ALA A 135 12.24 8.30 4.78
C ALA A 135 11.01 8.42 5.72
N GLY A 136 10.66 7.34 6.41
CA GLY A 136 9.64 7.33 7.46
C GLY A 136 8.71 6.12 7.38
N THR A 137 8.28 5.60 8.53
CA THR A 137 7.35 4.48 8.62
C THR A 137 5.95 4.96 8.96
N CYS A 138 4.99 4.47 8.18
CA CYS A 138 3.59 4.38 8.56
C CYS A 138 3.41 3.06 9.29
#